data_AF-A0AAF0DDL3-F1
#
_entry.id   AF-A0AAF0DDL3-F1
#
_cell.length_a   1.000
_cell.length_b   1.000
_cell.length_c   1.000
_cell.angle_alpha   90.00
_cell.angle_beta   90.00
_cell.angle_gamma   90.00
#
_symmetry.space_group_name_H-M   'P 1'
#
loop_
_entity.id
_entity.type
_entity.pdbx_description
1 polymer ?
#
loop_
_entity_poly.entity_id
_entity_poly.type
_entity_poly.pdbx_seq_one_letter_code
_entity_poly.pdbx_strand_id
1 'polypeptide(L)'
;MQDSPKDSASTPPKGDTHAFLVWASVGDRESVREAVRQGNFDELRSAANSKLVFMTERYCRLRDSVEIFEPTLHDLWYGYYQGAKSLSYASAGLDRLAFDILRTRGLGPLTRPVHGSHGVEIARTPAGVLWEDLPFFVTDMTDFWINDCATMEASQRLNFAYFLARLASTGLDNDRLCQIALLVFRDTFETVRPIGSLEKSGDGTMHDLSIAALLPAACAWIREAGRKIIQLSDMSWNDCAGTIGQGGATFTQSELGQRSSAGFSPWRWMYWLKRLDEIMQEATQAGEKNLAEYASEAIEFMLSHVEERKSRVLREFEAAGDFIQDKSRFSIGKFLGWDQNSEGVYEEA
;
A
#
# COMPACT_ATOMS: atom_id res chain seq x y z
N MET A 1 64.75 33.27 -15.84
CA MET A 1 64.57 32.23 -14.81
C MET A 1 63.12 31.79 -14.90
N GLN A 2 62.93 30.52 -15.25
CA GLN A 2 61.65 29.86 -15.57
C GLN A 2 60.80 29.57 -14.32
N ASP A 3 59.48 29.70 -14.52
CA ASP A 3 58.36 28.81 -14.19
C ASP A 3 58.20 28.17 -12.78
N SER A 4 57.06 28.54 -12.20
CA SER A 4 55.94 27.68 -11.76
C SER A 4 55.60 27.63 -10.26
N PRO A 5 54.31 27.81 -9.92
CA PRO A 5 53.76 27.62 -8.59
C PRO A 5 53.41 26.14 -8.36
N LYS A 6 53.66 25.61 -7.16
CA LYS A 6 53.12 24.31 -6.73
C LYS A 6 51.97 24.51 -5.75
N ASP A 7 50.77 24.36 -6.29
CA ASP A 7 49.62 23.82 -5.57
C ASP A 7 49.98 22.50 -4.91
N SER A 8 49.48 22.29 -3.69
CA SER A 8 49.01 20.99 -3.18
C SER A 8 48.31 21.23 -1.84
N ALA A 9 47.11 21.80 -1.88
CA ALA A 9 46.16 21.64 -0.79
C ALA A 9 45.71 20.18 -0.81
N SER A 10 46.19 19.41 0.17
CA SER A 10 45.78 18.04 0.42
C SER A 10 44.26 17.98 0.58
N THR A 11 43.58 17.38 -0.40
CA THR A 11 42.20 16.93 -0.25
C THR A 11 42.16 15.93 0.92
N PRO A 12 41.18 16.01 1.85
CA PRO A 12 41.03 14.98 2.87
C PRO A 12 40.78 13.64 2.16
N PRO A 13 41.25 12.51 2.69
CA PRO A 13 40.93 11.23 2.10
C PRO A 13 39.40 11.11 2.11
N LYS A 14 38.80 10.88 0.93
CA LYS A 14 37.41 10.45 0.80
C LYS A 14 37.29 9.13 1.57
N GLY A 15 37.00 9.22 2.87
CA GLY A 15 36.49 8.10 3.63
C GLY A 15 35.30 7.53 2.87
N ASP A 16 35.16 6.21 2.90
CA ASP A 16 34.09 5.51 2.21
C ASP A 16 32.73 6.09 2.63
N THR A 17 32.19 6.97 1.79
CA THR A 17 30.99 7.76 2.09
C THR A 17 29.78 6.83 2.22
N HIS A 18 29.78 5.73 1.46
CA HIS A 18 28.77 4.69 1.60
C HIS A 18 28.86 4.02 2.98
N ALA A 19 30.05 3.61 3.41
CA ALA A 19 30.23 3.03 4.75
C ALA A 19 29.79 3.98 5.89
N PHE A 20 30.06 5.28 5.75
CA PHE A 20 29.57 6.28 6.70
C PHE A 20 28.04 6.35 6.74
N LEU A 21 27.37 6.37 5.58
CA LEU A 21 25.91 6.42 5.50
C LEU A 21 25.25 5.16 6.07
N VAL A 22 25.85 3.99 5.83
CA VAL A 22 25.42 2.73 6.45
C VAL A 22 25.54 2.80 7.98
N TRP A 23 26.67 3.31 8.49
CA TRP A 23 26.85 3.47 9.94
C TRP A 23 25.87 4.48 10.55
N ALA A 24 25.63 5.61 9.87
CA ALA A 24 24.74 6.67 10.35
C ALA A 24 23.26 6.24 10.39
N SER A 25 22.85 5.29 9.53
CA SER A 25 21.48 4.79 9.43
C SER A 25 20.91 4.30 10.77
N VAL A 26 21.72 3.63 11.59
CA VAL A 26 21.28 3.13 12.91
C VAL A 26 20.84 4.29 13.82
N GLY A 27 21.64 5.36 13.87
CA GLY A 27 21.33 6.56 14.65
C GLY A 27 20.11 7.32 14.09
N ASP A 28 20.01 7.43 12.77
CA ASP A 28 18.88 8.07 12.10
C ASP A 28 17.55 7.36 12.42
N ARG A 29 17.53 6.03 12.32
CA ARG A 29 16.34 5.23 12.64
C ARG A 29 15.93 5.31 14.11
N GLU A 30 16.88 5.45 15.04
CA GLU A 30 16.54 5.70 16.45
C GLU A 30 15.95 7.10 16.63
N SER A 31 16.52 8.12 15.98
CA SER A 31 15.99 9.48 16.02
C SER A 31 14.56 9.56 15.47
N VAL A 32 14.26 8.86 14.37
CA VAL A 32 12.91 8.72 13.82
C VAL A 32 11.96 8.11 14.86
N ARG A 33 12.36 7.01 15.51
CA ARG A 33 11.55 6.35 16.54
C ARG A 33 11.30 7.27 17.73
N GLU A 34 12.29 8.04 18.15
CA GLU A 34 12.14 9.00 19.24
C GLU A 34 11.19 10.15 18.88
N ALA A 35 11.32 10.74 17.69
CA ALA A 35 10.40 11.78 17.22
C ALA A 35 8.95 11.28 17.19
N VAL A 36 8.74 10.03 16.78
CA VAL A 36 7.41 9.39 16.80
C VAL A 36 6.89 9.18 18.22
N ARG A 37 7.73 8.70 19.16
CA ARG A 37 7.35 8.57 20.59
C ARG A 37 6.93 9.91 21.20
N GLN A 38 7.57 10.99 20.78
CA GLN A 38 7.27 12.35 21.25
C GLN A 38 6.09 13.01 20.51
N GLY A 39 5.59 12.41 19.43
CA GLY A 39 4.55 13.00 18.59
C GLY A 39 5.03 14.16 17.72
N ASN A 40 6.34 14.32 17.52
CA ASN A 40 6.97 15.40 16.75
C ASN A 40 6.95 15.10 15.24
N PHE A 41 5.76 14.97 14.66
CA PHE A 41 5.61 14.60 13.25
C PHE A 41 6.11 15.68 12.27
N ASP A 42 6.14 16.94 12.69
CA ASP A 42 6.74 18.01 11.87
C ASP A 42 8.26 17.85 11.75
N GLU A 43 8.92 17.36 12.80
CA GLU A 43 10.35 17.03 12.78
C GLU A 43 10.64 15.86 11.85
N LEU A 44 9.81 14.82 11.89
CA LEU A 44 9.88 13.68 10.97
C LEU A 44 9.80 14.13 9.50
N ARG A 45 8.84 15.02 9.19
CA ARG A 45 8.69 15.57 7.84
C ARG A 45 9.87 16.46 7.43
N SER A 46 10.37 17.28 8.35
CA SER A 46 11.57 18.09 8.13
C SER A 46 12.80 17.22 7.84
N ALA A 47 12.96 16.11 8.57
CA ALA A 47 14.03 15.14 8.36
C ALA A 47 13.92 14.45 6.99
N ALA A 48 12.71 14.03 6.59
CA ALA A 48 12.47 13.46 5.26
C ALA A 48 12.83 14.45 4.14
N ASN A 49 12.39 15.71 4.25
CA ASN A 49 12.74 16.75 3.29
C ASN A 49 14.26 17.02 3.26
N SER A 50 14.92 17.00 4.42
CA SER A 50 16.38 17.17 4.52
C SER A 50 17.14 16.06 3.79
N LYS A 51 16.68 14.80 3.90
CA LYS A 51 17.25 13.66 3.15
C LYS A 51 17.10 13.83 1.63
N LEU A 52 15.93 14.29 1.17
CA LEU A 52 15.67 14.57 -0.25
C LEU A 52 16.58 15.67 -0.79
N VAL A 53 16.72 16.78 -0.06
CA VAL A 53 17.63 17.88 -0.42
C VAL A 53 19.07 17.41 -0.43
N PHE A 54 19.49 16.64 0.59
CA PHE A 54 20.83 16.07 0.67
C PHE A 54 21.18 15.22 -0.57
N MET A 55 20.34 14.25 -0.92
CA MET A 55 20.59 13.39 -2.09
C MET A 55 20.62 14.20 -3.40
N THR A 56 19.68 15.13 -3.57
CA THR A 56 19.62 16.02 -4.73
C THR A 56 20.87 16.88 -4.87
N GLU A 57 21.30 17.52 -3.78
CA GLU A 57 22.47 18.37 -3.78
C GLU A 57 23.76 17.59 -4.08
N ARG A 58 23.94 16.43 -3.45
CA ARG A 58 25.13 15.60 -3.65
C ARG A 58 25.23 15.05 -5.07
N TYR A 59 24.10 14.60 -5.63
CA TYR A 59 24.08 14.14 -7.02
C TYR A 59 24.39 15.27 -8.01
N CYS A 60 23.73 16.42 -7.86
CA CYS A 60 23.79 17.51 -8.82
C CYS A 60 25.08 18.36 -8.69
N ARG A 61 25.49 18.69 -7.47
CA ARG A 61 26.63 19.59 -7.20
C ARG A 61 27.93 18.85 -6.95
N LEU A 62 27.89 17.84 -6.08
CA LEU A 62 29.10 17.09 -5.70
C LEU A 62 29.44 15.96 -6.68
N ARG A 63 28.54 15.71 -7.64
CA ARG A 63 28.67 14.66 -8.67
C ARG A 63 28.90 13.27 -8.08
N ASP A 64 28.34 13.02 -6.91
CA ASP A 64 28.39 11.70 -6.32
C ASP A 64 27.64 10.67 -7.15
N SER A 65 28.06 9.41 -7.03
CA SER A 65 27.38 8.30 -7.69
C SER A 65 26.08 7.98 -6.97
N VAL A 66 25.10 7.45 -7.69
CA VAL A 66 23.77 7.20 -7.14
C VAL A 66 23.76 6.04 -6.15
N GLU A 67 24.69 5.09 -6.26
CA GLU A 67 24.73 3.91 -5.38
C GLU A 67 24.98 4.28 -3.92
N ILE A 68 25.65 5.41 -3.66
CA ILE A 68 25.93 5.82 -2.26
C ILE A 68 24.66 6.22 -1.51
N PHE A 69 23.56 6.52 -2.21
CA PHE A 69 22.32 7.01 -1.61
C PHE A 69 21.39 5.90 -1.13
N GLU A 70 21.66 4.64 -1.46
CA GLU A 70 20.80 3.51 -1.10
C GLU A 70 20.45 3.45 0.41
N PRO A 71 21.41 3.57 1.35
CA PRO A 71 21.07 3.61 2.78
C PRO A 71 20.13 4.76 3.15
N THR A 72 20.34 5.94 2.56
CA THR A 72 19.52 7.13 2.82
C THR A 72 18.11 7.02 2.24
N LEU A 73 17.94 6.31 1.12
CA LEU A 73 16.62 6.02 0.54
C LEU A 73 15.82 5.10 1.47
N HIS A 74 16.43 4.03 1.98
CA HIS A 74 15.76 3.15 2.94
C HIS A 74 15.39 3.88 4.23
N ASP A 75 16.27 4.77 4.72
CA ASP A 75 15.97 5.56 5.91
C ASP A 75 14.86 6.60 5.67
N LEU A 76 14.78 7.17 4.46
CA LEU A 76 13.67 8.02 4.05
C LEU A 76 12.34 7.25 4.10
N TRP A 77 12.28 6.07 3.51
CA TRP A 77 11.07 5.23 3.49
C TRP A 77 10.70 4.72 4.88
N TYR A 78 11.69 4.36 5.70
CA TYR A 78 11.49 4.03 7.10
C TYR A 78 10.83 5.17 7.89
N GLY A 79 11.24 6.42 7.65
CA GLY A 79 10.60 7.60 8.23
C GLY A 79 9.11 7.67 7.90
N TYR A 80 8.75 7.54 6.62
CA TYR A 80 7.35 7.52 6.19
C TYR A 80 6.56 6.37 6.82
N TYR A 81 7.15 5.17 6.89
CA TYR A 81 6.53 4.01 7.53
C TYR A 81 6.22 4.27 9.02
N GLN A 82 7.19 4.78 9.78
CA GLN A 82 7.01 5.07 11.21
C GLN A 82 5.96 6.15 11.45
N GLY A 83 5.93 7.19 10.60
CA GLY A 83 4.88 8.20 10.62
C GLY A 83 3.51 7.61 10.28
N ALA A 84 3.44 6.80 9.23
CA ALA A 84 2.20 6.24 8.70
C ALA A 84 1.48 5.29 9.68
N LYS A 85 2.23 4.48 10.43
CA LYS A 85 1.59 3.59 11.43
C LYS A 85 1.17 4.32 12.71
N SER A 86 1.81 5.46 13.02
CA SER A 86 1.64 6.15 14.30
C SER A 86 0.59 7.26 14.26
N LEU A 87 0.40 7.90 13.10
CA LEU A 87 -0.64 8.91 12.89
C LEU A 87 -2.00 8.26 12.69
N SER A 88 -3.02 8.80 13.35
CA SER A 88 -4.41 8.34 13.17
C SER A 88 -4.87 8.49 11.72
N TYR A 89 -5.54 7.46 11.20
CA TYR A 89 -6.13 7.45 9.86
C TYR A 89 -7.17 8.56 9.64
N ALA A 90 -7.82 9.02 10.72
CA ALA A 90 -8.78 10.12 10.66
C ALA A 90 -8.09 11.51 10.65
N SER A 91 -6.77 11.57 10.81
CA SER A 91 -6.03 12.82 10.85
C SER A 91 -5.57 13.25 9.46
N ALA A 92 -5.52 14.56 9.23
CA ALA A 92 -4.88 15.13 8.04
C ALA A 92 -3.35 14.89 7.98
N GLY A 93 -2.75 14.32 9.04
CA GLY A 93 -1.33 14.00 9.10
C GLY A 93 -0.92 12.95 8.07
N LEU A 94 -1.72 11.88 7.92
CA LEU A 94 -1.44 10.85 6.92
C LEU A 94 -1.54 11.38 5.49
N ASP A 95 -2.51 12.27 5.22
CA ASP A 95 -2.64 12.92 3.92
C ASP A 95 -1.42 13.76 3.57
N ARG A 96 -0.86 14.47 4.55
CA ARG A 96 0.36 15.24 4.35
C ARG A 96 1.54 14.33 4.01
N LEU A 97 1.68 13.19 4.69
CA LEU A 97 2.75 12.22 4.37
C LEU A 97 2.58 11.65 2.95
N ALA A 98 1.36 11.24 2.58
CA ALA A 98 1.09 10.73 1.25
C ALA A 98 1.37 11.79 0.17
N PHE A 99 0.94 13.03 0.42
CA PHE A 99 1.17 14.13 -0.49
C PHE A 99 2.65 14.49 -0.64
N ASP A 100 3.46 14.38 0.41
CA ASP A 100 4.91 14.61 0.33
C ASP A 100 5.60 13.58 -0.58
N ILE A 101 5.16 12.32 -0.56
CA ILE A 101 5.64 11.27 -1.47
C ILE A 101 5.23 11.58 -2.91
N LEU A 102 3.96 11.92 -3.14
CA LEU A 102 3.47 12.28 -4.47
C LEU A 102 4.15 13.53 -5.02
N ARG A 103 4.45 14.51 -4.15
CA ARG A 103 5.22 15.71 -4.52
C ARG A 103 6.65 15.33 -4.91
N THR A 104 7.28 14.44 -4.17
CA THR A 104 8.62 13.92 -4.49
C THR A 104 8.60 13.28 -5.88
N ARG A 105 7.58 12.45 -6.17
CA ARG A 105 7.38 11.91 -7.52
C ARG A 105 7.16 12.97 -8.58
N GLY A 106 6.37 13.99 -8.26
CA GLY A 106 6.10 15.12 -9.13
C GLY A 106 7.31 15.97 -9.48
N LEU A 107 8.47 15.80 -8.83
CA LEU A 107 9.73 16.41 -9.24
C LEU A 107 10.24 15.85 -10.57
N GLY A 108 9.79 14.66 -10.96
CA GLY A 108 10.29 13.94 -12.13
C GLY A 108 11.71 13.43 -11.94
N PRO A 109 12.34 12.89 -12.99
CA PRO A 109 13.65 12.26 -12.89
C PRO A 109 14.73 13.22 -12.39
N LEU A 110 15.50 12.79 -11.39
CA LEU A 110 16.67 13.56 -10.95
C LEU A 110 17.74 13.56 -12.04
N THR A 111 18.15 14.76 -12.47
CA THR A 111 19.08 14.93 -13.58
C THR A 111 20.23 15.89 -13.28
N ARG A 112 21.36 15.67 -13.95
CA ARG A 112 22.51 16.59 -13.92
C ARG A 112 23.14 16.78 -15.31
N PRO A 113 23.79 17.91 -15.59
CA PRO A 113 24.54 18.09 -16.84
C PRO A 113 25.76 17.17 -16.91
N VAL A 114 25.96 16.52 -18.06
CA VAL A 114 27.15 15.71 -18.33
C VAL A 114 28.37 16.64 -18.46
N HIS A 115 29.50 16.23 -17.90
CA HIS A 115 30.71 17.04 -17.97
C HIS A 115 31.26 17.10 -19.40
N GLY A 116 31.47 18.30 -19.94
CA GLY A 116 32.10 18.50 -21.25
C GLY A 116 31.28 18.09 -22.48
N SER A 117 29.96 17.88 -22.35
CA SER A 117 29.06 17.61 -23.48
C SER A 117 27.68 18.24 -23.27
N HIS A 118 26.85 18.29 -24.33
CA HIS A 118 25.49 18.83 -24.28
C HIS A 118 24.44 17.79 -23.83
N GLY A 119 24.84 16.81 -23.01
CA GLY A 119 23.98 15.74 -22.51
C GLY A 119 23.46 15.96 -21.09
N VAL A 120 22.42 15.21 -20.73
CA VAL A 120 21.87 15.10 -19.38
C VAL A 120 22.07 13.67 -18.88
N GLU A 121 22.59 13.54 -17.68
CA GLU A 121 22.68 12.29 -16.96
C GLU A 121 21.48 12.16 -16.02
N ILE A 122 20.86 10.98 -16.00
CA ILE A 122 19.72 10.66 -15.15
C ILE A 122 20.20 9.79 -14.00
N ALA A 123 19.81 10.12 -12.78
CA ALA A 123 20.17 9.34 -11.59
C ALA A 123 19.34 8.05 -11.54
N ARG A 124 19.96 6.92 -11.88
CA ARG A 124 19.29 5.61 -11.98
C ARG A 124 19.92 4.58 -11.07
N THR A 125 19.15 4.04 -10.14
CA THR A 125 19.52 2.85 -9.39
C THR A 125 19.05 1.60 -10.14
N PRO A 126 19.50 0.39 -9.77
CA PRO A 126 18.90 -0.86 -10.29
C PRO A 126 17.39 -0.99 -10.02
N ALA A 127 16.88 -0.27 -9.01
CA ALA A 127 15.48 -0.28 -8.60
C ALA A 127 14.62 0.81 -9.26
N GLY A 128 15.21 1.71 -10.05
CA GLY A 128 14.47 2.74 -10.80
C GLY A 128 15.18 4.09 -10.86
N VAL A 129 14.52 5.04 -11.52
CA VAL A 129 14.94 6.43 -11.64
C VAL A 129 14.61 7.19 -10.34
N LEU A 130 15.59 7.89 -9.78
CA LEU A 130 15.36 8.69 -8.57
C LEU A 130 14.28 9.74 -8.81
N TRP A 131 13.42 9.87 -7.80
CA TRP A 131 12.22 10.70 -7.75
C TRP A 131 11.10 10.26 -8.69
N GLU A 132 11.35 9.85 -9.94
CA GLU A 132 10.27 9.37 -10.82
C GLU A 132 9.68 8.02 -10.38
N ASP A 133 10.54 7.02 -10.16
CA ASP A 133 10.13 5.65 -9.83
C ASP A 133 10.12 5.38 -8.31
N LEU A 134 10.66 6.31 -7.51
CA LEU A 134 10.82 6.17 -6.05
C LEU A 134 11.48 4.83 -5.66
N PRO A 135 12.76 4.61 -6.05
CA PRO A 135 13.42 3.33 -5.88
C PRO A 135 13.34 2.83 -4.43
N PHE A 136 13.11 1.53 -4.28
CA PHE A 136 12.93 0.80 -3.01
C PHE A 136 11.64 1.09 -2.25
N PHE A 137 10.85 2.12 -2.59
CA PHE A 137 9.66 2.49 -1.82
C PHE A 137 8.66 1.33 -1.70
N VAL A 138 8.26 0.73 -2.84
CA VAL A 138 7.29 -0.38 -2.84
C VAL A 138 7.86 -1.62 -2.13
N THR A 139 9.15 -1.93 -2.35
CA THR A 139 9.82 -3.05 -1.70
C THR A 139 9.82 -2.87 -0.18
N ASP A 140 10.28 -1.72 0.30
CA ASP A 140 10.36 -1.42 1.73
C ASP A 140 8.99 -1.43 2.39
N MET A 141 7.97 -0.81 1.79
CA MET A 141 6.61 -0.83 2.34
C MET A 141 6.01 -2.23 2.40
N THR A 142 6.34 -3.07 1.40
CA THR A 142 5.94 -4.47 1.38
C THR A 142 6.64 -5.25 2.49
N ASP A 143 7.94 -5.06 2.66
CA ASP A 143 8.74 -5.71 3.70
C ASP A 143 8.31 -5.26 5.10
N PHE A 144 8.03 -3.98 5.31
CA PHE A 144 7.49 -3.49 6.59
C PHE A 144 6.13 -4.12 6.90
N TRP A 145 5.25 -4.28 5.91
CA TRP A 145 3.99 -5.00 6.13
C TRP A 145 4.25 -6.46 6.51
N ILE A 146 5.06 -7.18 5.72
CA ILE A 146 5.31 -8.62 5.94
C ILE A 146 5.94 -8.88 7.32
N ASN A 147 6.93 -8.08 7.70
CA ASN A 147 7.71 -8.32 8.90
C ASN A 147 7.04 -7.78 10.18
N ASP A 148 6.35 -6.64 10.10
CA ASP A 148 5.87 -5.95 11.29
C ASP A 148 4.36 -6.09 11.51
N CYS A 149 3.56 -6.52 10.51
CA CYS A 149 2.09 -6.57 10.65
C CYS A 149 1.63 -7.40 11.86
N ALA A 150 2.30 -8.52 12.16
CA ALA A 150 1.95 -9.36 13.31
C ALA A 150 2.18 -8.66 14.67
N THR A 151 3.24 -7.86 14.78
CA THR A 151 3.65 -7.20 16.03
C THR A 151 3.02 -5.82 16.21
N MET A 152 2.47 -5.23 15.14
CA MET A 152 1.71 -3.98 15.21
C MET A 152 0.47 -4.11 16.11
N GLU A 153 0.08 -3.00 16.72
CA GLU A 153 -1.27 -2.88 17.29
C GLU A 153 -2.34 -2.80 16.19
N ALA A 154 -3.60 -3.09 16.53
CA ALA A 154 -4.69 -3.04 15.57
C ALA A 154 -4.86 -1.64 14.95
N SER A 155 -4.70 -0.59 15.76
CA SER A 155 -4.71 0.80 15.31
C SER A 155 -3.56 1.09 14.35
N GLN A 156 -2.36 0.60 14.64
CA GLN A 156 -1.18 0.78 13.79
C GLN A 156 -1.33 0.08 12.43
N ARG A 157 -1.85 -1.16 12.43
CA ARG A 157 -2.18 -1.89 11.18
C ARG A 157 -3.18 -1.10 10.33
N LEU A 158 -4.25 -0.60 10.95
CA LEU A 158 -5.26 0.20 10.26
C LEU A 158 -4.67 1.49 9.68
N ASN A 159 -3.93 2.27 10.48
CA ASN A 159 -3.32 3.51 10.04
C ASN A 159 -2.38 3.29 8.84
N PHE A 160 -1.53 2.27 8.93
CA PHE A 160 -0.59 1.96 7.87
C PHE A 160 -1.29 1.46 6.60
N ALA A 161 -2.26 0.55 6.72
CA ALA A 161 -3.05 0.08 5.59
C ALA A 161 -3.79 1.23 4.90
N TYR A 162 -4.36 2.15 5.67
CA TYR A 162 -5.06 3.32 5.14
C TYR A 162 -4.14 4.25 4.35
N PHE A 163 -2.95 4.54 4.90
CA PHE A 163 -1.92 5.31 4.21
C PHE A 163 -1.48 4.66 2.89
N LEU A 164 -1.20 3.35 2.91
CA LEU A 164 -0.78 2.62 1.72
C LEU A 164 -1.88 2.55 0.66
N ALA A 165 -3.13 2.29 1.07
CA ALA A 165 -4.27 2.25 0.17
C ALA A 165 -4.51 3.58 -0.53
N ARG A 166 -4.41 4.71 0.20
CA ARG A 166 -4.49 6.05 -0.39
C ARG A 166 -3.40 6.32 -1.40
N LEU A 167 -2.16 5.94 -1.12
CA LEU A 167 -1.08 6.09 -2.10
C LEU A 167 -1.29 5.19 -3.32
N ALA A 168 -1.72 3.95 -3.11
CA ALA A 168 -1.95 2.99 -4.17
C ALA A 168 -3.07 3.42 -5.12
N SER A 169 -4.11 4.10 -4.60
CA SER A 169 -5.22 4.61 -5.42
C SER A 169 -4.77 5.61 -6.50
N THR A 170 -3.62 6.27 -6.31
CA THR A 170 -3.04 7.22 -7.27
C THR A 170 -2.30 6.56 -8.45
N GLY A 171 -2.11 5.24 -8.41
CA GLY A 171 -1.29 4.50 -9.37
C GLY A 171 0.21 4.78 -9.24
N LEU A 172 0.66 4.94 -8.00
CA LEU A 172 2.08 5.06 -7.68
C LEU A 172 2.85 3.80 -8.13
N ASP A 173 4.04 4.00 -8.71
CA ASP A 173 4.92 2.93 -9.22
C ASP A 173 4.18 1.88 -10.08
N ASN A 174 3.47 2.33 -11.12
CA ASN A 174 2.73 1.46 -12.05
C ASN A 174 1.80 0.46 -11.35
N ASP A 175 1.12 0.91 -10.31
CA ASP A 175 0.19 0.12 -9.48
C ASP A 175 0.85 -0.98 -8.63
N ARG A 176 2.19 -1.09 -8.60
CA ARG A 176 2.89 -2.15 -7.84
C ARG A 176 2.65 -2.08 -6.34
N LEU A 177 2.35 -0.90 -5.79
CA LEU A 177 1.97 -0.77 -4.37
C LEU A 177 0.70 -1.56 -4.02
N CYS A 178 -0.21 -1.81 -4.98
CA CYS A 178 -1.39 -2.64 -4.78
C CYS A 178 -1.06 -4.10 -4.43
N GLN A 179 0.17 -4.58 -4.64
CA GLN A 179 0.56 -5.92 -4.23
C GLN A 179 0.40 -6.15 -2.71
N ILE A 180 0.49 -5.08 -1.90
CA ILE A 180 0.26 -5.17 -0.46
C ILE A 180 -1.21 -5.51 -0.16
N ALA A 181 -2.16 -5.04 -0.97
CA ALA A 181 -3.57 -5.42 -0.84
C ALA A 181 -3.77 -6.93 -1.05
N LEU A 182 -3.00 -7.57 -1.95
CA LEU A 182 -3.05 -9.03 -2.14
C LEU A 182 -2.63 -9.75 -0.86
N LEU A 183 -1.59 -9.26 -0.16
CA LEU A 183 -1.17 -9.82 1.13
C LEU A 183 -2.27 -9.65 2.17
N VAL A 184 -2.80 -8.43 2.32
CA VAL A 184 -3.86 -8.13 3.30
C VAL A 184 -5.09 -8.99 3.05
N PHE A 185 -5.56 -9.10 1.80
CA PHE A 185 -6.75 -9.86 1.45
C PHE A 185 -6.52 -11.37 1.51
N ARG A 186 -5.33 -11.86 1.14
CA ARG A 186 -4.99 -13.27 1.32
C ARG A 186 -5.04 -13.68 2.78
N ASP A 187 -4.43 -12.86 3.64
CA ASP A 187 -4.39 -13.17 5.06
C ASP A 187 -5.77 -13.01 5.69
N THR A 188 -6.57 -12.02 5.28
CA THR A 188 -7.91 -11.79 5.87
C THR A 188 -8.98 -12.75 5.33
N PHE A 189 -9.01 -13.01 4.03
CA PHE A 189 -10.12 -13.69 3.36
C PHE A 189 -9.79 -15.10 2.87
N GLU A 190 -8.52 -15.41 2.61
CA GLU A 190 -8.11 -16.66 1.95
C GLU A 190 -7.37 -17.62 2.90
N THR A 191 -7.38 -17.30 4.19
CA THR A 191 -6.75 -18.07 5.26
C THR A 191 -7.77 -18.33 6.36
N VAL A 192 -7.80 -19.55 6.89
CA VAL A 192 -8.69 -19.90 8.00
C VAL A 192 -8.23 -19.18 9.27
N ARG A 193 -9.09 -18.35 9.85
CA ARG A 193 -8.81 -17.55 11.05
C ARG A 193 -10.05 -17.44 11.94
N PRO A 194 -9.87 -17.31 13.27
CA PRO A 194 -10.98 -17.06 14.18
C PRO A 194 -11.56 -15.65 13.96
N ILE A 195 -12.85 -15.49 14.23
CA ILE A 195 -13.59 -14.22 14.01
C ILE A 195 -13.25 -13.15 15.05
N GLY A 196 -13.30 -13.51 16.34
CA GLY A 196 -13.07 -12.59 17.47
C GLY A 196 -11.59 -12.42 17.85
N SER A 197 -11.30 -11.67 18.91
CA SER A 197 -9.92 -11.48 19.39
C SER A 197 -9.36 -12.77 20.01
N LEU A 198 -8.17 -13.22 19.56
CA LEU A 198 -7.33 -14.09 20.38
C LEU A 198 -6.62 -13.23 21.44
N GLU A 199 -6.45 -13.74 22.66
CA GLU A 199 -5.64 -13.07 23.68
C GLU A 199 -4.19 -12.90 23.19
N LYS A 200 -3.64 -11.69 23.32
CA LYS A 200 -2.28 -11.37 22.86
C LYS A 200 -1.23 -12.13 23.67
N SER A 201 -0.57 -13.09 23.04
CA SER A 201 0.81 -13.46 23.35
C SER A 201 1.75 -12.46 22.66
N GLY A 202 2.76 -11.93 23.37
CA GLY A 202 3.63 -10.84 22.91
C GLY A 202 4.56 -11.17 21.73
N ASP A 203 4.66 -12.44 21.34
CA ASP A 203 5.52 -12.93 20.24
C ASP A 203 4.68 -13.43 19.03
N GLY A 204 3.53 -12.80 18.80
CA GLY A 204 2.56 -13.23 17.78
C GLY A 204 3.14 -13.28 16.37
N THR A 205 2.94 -14.41 15.70
CA THR A 205 3.17 -14.61 14.28
C THR A 205 1.97 -14.14 13.46
N MET A 206 2.13 -13.99 12.14
CA MET A 206 1.02 -13.63 11.26
C MET A 206 -0.14 -14.63 11.33
N HIS A 207 0.09 -15.89 11.72
CA HIS A 207 -0.94 -16.91 11.89
C HIS A 207 -1.79 -16.72 13.15
N ASP A 208 -1.29 -16.00 14.14
CA ASP A 208 -1.97 -15.78 15.42
C ASP A 208 -3.01 -14.65 15.35
N LEU A 209 -3.01 -13.85 14.26
CA LEU A 209 -3.98 -12.78 14.05
C LEU A 209 -5.37 -13.33 13.68
N SER A 210 -6.39 -12.79 14.32
CA SER A 210 -7.78 -13.06 14.00
C SER A 210 -8.33 -12.18 12.88
N ILE A 211 -9.54 -12.49 12.40
CA ILE A 211 -10.28 -11.63 11.47
C ILE A 211 -10.49 -10.25 12.08
N ALA A 212 -10.88 -10.14 13.36
CA ALA A 212 -11.02 -8.85 14.03
C ALA A 212 -9.73 -8.00 14.03
N ALA A 213 -8.55 -8.62 14.00
CA ALA A 213 -7.27 -7.93 13.96
C ALA A 213 -6.86 -7.43 12.55
N LEU A 214 -7.42 -8.03 11.49
CA LEU A 214 -7.03 -7.81 10.09
C LEU A 214 -8.11 -7.12 9.25
N LEU A 215 -9.39 -7.38 9.53
CA LEU A 215 -10.52 -6.88 8.75
C LEU A 215 -10.50 -5.35 8.61
N PRO A 216 -10.23 -4.54 9.64
CA PRO A 216 -10.16 -3.09 9.47
C PRO A 216 -9.15 -2.64 8.42
N ALA A 217 -7.98 -3.29 8.35
CA ALA A 217 -6.98 -3.00 7.34
C ALA A 217 -7.45 -3.39 5.93
N ALA A 218 -8.13 -4.53 5.78
CA ALA A 218 -8.72 -4.94 4.51
C ALA A 218 -9.82 -3.95 4.05
N CYS A 219 -10.70 -3.52 4.96
CA CYS A 219 -11.73 -2.52 4.66
C CYS A 219 -11.12 -1.18 4.23
N ALA A 220 -10.00 -0.76 4.84
CA ALA A 220 -9.27 0.43 4.40
C ALA A 220 -8.81 0.35 2.93
N TRP A 221 -8.29 -0.80 2.49
CA TRP A 221 -7.93 -1.03 1.10
C TRP A 221 -9.14 -1.00 0.15
N ILE A 222 -10.25 -1.64 0.54
CA ILE A 222 -11.49 -1.63 -0.25
C ILE A 222 -12.03 -0.21 -0.41
N ARG A 223 -12.03 0.56 0.67
CA ARG A 223 -12.55 1.93 0.69
C ARG A 223 -11.70 2.89 -0.12
N GLU A 224 -10.39 2.94 0.15
CA GLU A 224 -9.52 3.98 -0.42
C GLU A 224 -8.95 3.58 -1.79
N ALA A 225 -8.73 2.28 -2.04
CA ALA A 225 -8.14 1.77 -3.28
C ALA A 225 -9.08 0.86 -4.09
N GLY A 226 -10.32 0.63 -3.65
CA GLY A 226 -11.24 -0.34 -4.30
C GLY A 226 -11.45 -0.10 -5.79
N ARG A 227 -11.61 1.16 -6.20
CA ARG A 227 -11.72 1.52 -7.63
C ARG A 227 -10.51 1.09 -8.44
N LYS A 228 -9.30 1.25 -7.88
CA LYS A 228 -8.05 0.82 -8.49
C LYS A 228 -7.94 -0.71 -8.51
N ILE A 229 -8.27 -1.37 -7.40
CA ILE A 229 -8.22 -2.84 -7.30
C ILE A 229 -9.18 -3.50 -8.31
N ILE A 230 -10.37 -2.93 -8.54
CA ILE A 230 -11.29 -3.43 -9.58
C ILE A 230 -10.69 -3.29 -10.98
N GLN A 231 -10.04 -2.17 -11.28
CA GLN A 231 -9.33 -2.00 -12.57
C GLN A 231 -8.26 -3.07 -12.76
N LEU A 232 -7.45 -3.32 -11.72
CA LEU A 232 -6.42 -4.36 -11.74
C LEU A 232 -7.03 -5.77 -11.88
N SER A 233 -8.19 -6.01 -11.24
CA SER A 233 -8.93 -7.27 -11.34
C SER A 233 -9.49 -7.48 -12.75
N ASP A 234 -10.07 -6.46 -13.37
CA ASP A 234 -10.59 -6.52 -14.75
C ASP A 234 -9.50 -6.90 -15.75
N MET A 235 -8.28 -6.40 -15.55
CA MET A 235 -7.11 -6.66 -16.37
C MET A 235 -6.35 -7.94 -15.98
N SER A 236 -6.78 -8.64 -14.94
CA SER A 236 -6.06 -9.80 -14.37
C SER A 236 -4.60 -9.50 -14.06
N TRP A 237 -4.34 -8.35 -13.42
CA TRP A 237 -2.99 -7.86 -13.12
C TRP A 237 -2.22 -8.82 -12.21
N ASN A 238 -0.97 -9.12 -12.56
CA ASN A 238 -0.09 -10.02 -11.83
C ASN A 238 1.38 -9.59 -11.91
N ASP A 239 1.65 -8.28 -11.96
CA ASP A 239 3.02 -7.75 -11.98
C ASP A 239 3.59 -7.63 -10.56
N CYS A 240 3.74 -8.78 -9.90
CA CYS A 240 4.30 -8.91 -8.56
C CYS A 240 5.05 -10.23 -8.40
N ALA A 241 5.82 -10.38 -7.33
CA ALA A 241 6.50 -11.64 -7.05
C ALA A 241 5.49 -12.78 -6.87
N GLY A 242 5.82 -13.98 -7.37
CA GLY A 242 4.89 -15.13 -7.34
C GLY A 242 4.38 -15.48 -5.94
N THR A 243 5.21 -15.31 -4.91
CA THR A 243 4.85 -15.52 -3.50
C THR A 243 3.85 -14.49 -2.97
N ILE A 244 3.78 -13.30 -3.56
CA ILE A 244 2.82 -12.24 -3.24
C ILE A 244 1.52 -12.48 -4.00
N GLY A 245 1.63 -12.75 -5.30
CA GLY A 245 0.48 -12.99 -6.19
C GLY A 245 -0.30 -14.26 -5.88
N GLN A 246 0.30 -15.24 -5.20
CA GLN A 246 -0.34 -16.53 -4.93
C GLN A 246 -1.58 -16.38 -4.03
N GLY A 247 -2.61 -17.17 -4.37
CA GLY A 247 -3.81 -17.37 -3.57
C GLY A 247 -3.55 -18.06 -2.22
N GLY A 248 -4.32 -17.71 -1.20
CA GLY A 248 -4.38 -18.44 0.06
C GLY A 248 -5.03 -19.81 -0.09
N ALA A 249 -4.89 -20.65 0.93
CA ALA A 249 -5.29 -22.05 0.88
C ALA A 249 -6.78 -22.24 0.62
N THR A 250 -7.65 -21.45 1.27
CA THR A 250 -9.10 -21.60 1.11
C THR A 250 -9.57 -21.13 -0.27
N PHE A 251 -8.96 -20.07 -0.79
CA PHE A 251 -9.24 -19.59 -2.14
C PHE A 251 -8.79 -20.59 -3.20
N THR A 252 -7.53 -21.04 -3.17
CA THR A 252 -6.97 -21.95 -4.18
C THR A 252 -7.70 -23.29 -4.27
N GLN A 253 -8.28 -23.76 -3.17
CA GLN A 253 -9.09 -24.98 -3.13
C GLN A 253 -10.53 -24.77 -3.59
N SER A 254 -11.02 -23.52 -3.61
CA SER A 254 -12.38 -23.18 -4.05
C SER A 254 -12.53 -23.23 -5.57
N GLU A 255 -13.76 -23.39 -6.05
CA GLU A 255 -14.07 -23.37 -7.48
C GLU A 255 -13.73 -22.02 -8.14
N LEU A 256 -13.86 -20.89 -7.42
CA LEU A 256 -13.43 -19.58 -7.90
C LEU A 256 -11.91 -19.50 -8.05
N GLY A 257 -11.16 -20.10 -7.12
CA GLY A 257 -9.70 -20.15 -7.19
C GLY A 257 -9.18 -21.01 -8.33
N GLN A 258 -9.83 -22.13 -8.61
CA GLN A 258 -9.48 -23.00 -9.75
C GLN A 258 -9.65 -22.31 -11.10
N ARG A 259 -10.48 -21.26 -11.17
CA ARG A 259 -10.72 -20.44 -12.37
C ARG A 259 -9.85 -19.18 -12.44
N SER A 260 -9.07 -18.91 -11.39
CA SER A 260 -8.27 -17.68 -11.26
C SER A 260 -6.80 -17.91 -11.58
N SER A 261 -6.17 -16.90 -12.17
CA SER A 261 -4.71 -16.75 -12.13
C SER A 261 -4.24 -16.22 -10.77
N ALA A 262 -2.92 -16.21 -10.56
CA ALA A 262 -2.29 -15.42 -9.51
C ALA A 262 -2.53 -13.91 -9.73
N GLY A 263 -2.32 -13.12 -8.67
CA GLY A 263 -2.52 -11.66 -8.69
C GLY A 263 -3.97 -11.27 -8.46
N PHE A 264 -4.37 -10.13 -9.03
CA PHE A 264 -5.76 -9.68 -9.05
C PHE A 264 -6.51 -10.37 -10.19
N SER A 265 -7.76 -10.76 -9.95
CA SER A 265 -8.62 -11.32 -10.99
C SER A 265 -10.09 -11.11 -10.63
N PRO A 266 -11.01 -11.20 -11.62
CA PRO A 266 -12.43 -11.09 -11.33
C PRO A 266 -12.92 -12.20 -10.39
N TRP A 267 -12.40 -13.42 -10.54
CA TRP A 267 -12.74 -14.58 -9.71
C TRP A 267 -12.28 -14.41 -8.26
N ARG A 268 -11.09 -13.85 -8.07
CA ARG A 268 -10.54 -13.58 -6.73
C ARG A 268 -11.32 -12.47 -6.02
N TRP A 269 -11.73 -11.43 -6.75
CA TRP A 269 -12.61 -10.40 -6.23
C TRP A 269 -13.96 -10.96 -5.76
N MET A 270 -14.61 -11.81 -6.58
CA MET A 270 -15.86 -12.46 -6.18
C MET A 270 -15.69 -13.37 -4.95
N TYR A 271 -14.52 -14.02 -4.82
CA TYR A 271 -14.21 -14.81 -3.64
C TYR A 271 -14.11 -13.94 -2.38
N TRP A 272 -13.45 -12.79 -2.45
CA TRP A 272 -13.38 -11.84 -1.32
C TRP A 272 -14.76 -11.32 -0.92
N LEU A 273 -15.60 -10.99 -1.90
CA LEU A 273 -16.97 -10.55 -1.67
C LEU A 273 -17.80 -11.63 -0.95
N LYS A 274 -17.71 -12.89 -1.43
CA LYS A 274 -18.33 -14.04 -0.76
C LYS A 274 -17.83 -14.19 0.67
N ARG A 275 -16.52 -14.11 0.90
CA ARG A 275 -15.94 -14.28 2.23
C ARG A 275 -16.33 -13.16 3.19
N LEU A 276 -16.47 -11.92 2.71
CA LEU A 276 -16.97 -10.81 3.51
C LEU A 276 -18.41 -11.04 4.00
N ASP A 277 -19.29 -11.57 3.14
CA ASP A 277 -20.66 -11.91 3.55
C ASP A 277 -20.66 -13.02 4.61
N GLU A 278 -19.80 -14.05 4.46
CA GLU A 278 -19.62 -15.09 5.48
C GLU A 278 -19.10 -14.50 6.81
N ILE A 279 -18.09 -13.62 6.77
CA ILE A 279 -17.57 -12.93 7.96
C ILE A 279 -18.66 -12.08 8.64
N MET A 280 -19.47 -11.35 7.87
CA MET A 280 -20.58 -10.55 8.38
C MET A 280 -21.59 -11.44 9.12
N GLN A 281 -21.93 -12.60 8.55
CA GLN A 281 -22.86 -13.56 9.15
C GLN A 281 -22.27 -14.19 10.42
N GLU A 282 -21.03 -14.66 10.37
CA GLU A 282 -20.32 -15.23 11.51
C GLU A 282 -20.19 -14.22 12.67
N ALA A 283 -19.83 -12.97 12.36
CA ALA A 283 -19.75 -11.88 13.33
C ALA A 283 -21.12 -11.55 13.96
N THR A 284 -22.18 -11.53 13.15
CA THR A 284 -23.55 -11.30 13.64
C THR A 284 -23.98 -12.40 14.61
N GLN A 285 -23.70 -13.67 14.27
CA GLN A 285 -23.98 -14.83 15.13
C GLN A 285 -23.17 -14.81 16.42
N ALA A 286 -21.91 -14.35 16.36
CA ALA A 286 -21.03 -14.20 17.52
C ALA A 286 -21.34 -12.95 18.39
N GLY A 287 -22.24 -12.06 17.95
CA GLY A 287 -22.53 -10.80 18.65
C GLY A 287 -21.46 -9.71 18.48
N GLU A 288 -20.53 -9.89 17.54
CA GLU A 288 -19.44 -8.97 17.21
C GLU A 288 -19.94 -7.84 16.29
N LYS A 289 -20.76 -6.94 16.84
CA LYS A 289 -21.49 -5.91 16.06
C LYS A 289 -20.58 -5.04 15.18
N ASN A 290 -19.49 -4.52 15.73
CA ASN A 290 -18.57 -3.66 14.99
C ASN A 290 -17.92 -4.41 13.81
N LEU A 291 -17.65 -5.69 13.97
CA LEU A 291 -17.03 -6.51 12.94
C LEU A 291 -18.00 -6.81 11.80
N ALA A 292 -19.26 -7.10 12.15
CA ALA A 292 -20.33 -7.26 11.17
C ALA A 292 -20.55 -5.96 10.37
N GLU A 293 -20.50 -4.81 11.03
CA GLU A 293 -20.66 -3.49 10.41
C GLU A 293 -19.50 -3.18 9.44
N TYR A 294 -18.24 -3.45 9.83
CA TYR A 294 -17.09 -3.33 8.93
C TYR A 294 -17.21 -4.21 7.69
N ALA A 295 -17.71 -5.44 7.84
CA ALA A 295 -17.91 -6.35 6.71
C ALA A 295 -19.03 -5.85 5.79
N SER A 296 -20.14 -5.37 6.35
CA SER A 296 -21.26 -4.80 5.59
C SER A 296 -20.84 -3.58 4.77
N GLU A 297 -20.15 -2.62 5.40
CA GLU A 297 -19.67 -1.40 4.72
C GLU A 297 -18.70 -1.76 3.57
N ALA A 298 -17.82 -2.74 3.78
CA ALA A 298 -16.91 -3.21 2.74
C ALA A 298 -17.65 -3.85 1.56
N ILE A 299 -18.70 -4.65 1.81
CA ILE A 299 -19.55 -5.23 0.76
C ILE A 299 -20.20 -4.13 -0.07
N GLU A 300 -20.76 -3.10 0.58
CA GLU A 300 -21.38 -1.95 -0.09
C GLU A 300 -20.38 -1.21 -1.00
N PHE A 301 -19.16 -0.94 -0.51
CA PHE A 301 -18.11 -0.34 -1.33
C PHE A 301 -17.68 -1.22 -2.49
N MET A 302 -17.58 -2.54 -2.30
CA MET A 302 -17.21 -3.45 -3.38
C MET A 302 -18.27 -3.50 -4.47
N LEU A 303 -19.56 -3.55 -4.10
CA LEU A 303 -20.67 -3.63 -5.04
C LEU A 303 -20.87 -2.32 -5.82
N SER A 304 -20.91 -1.19 -5.11
CA SER A 304 -21.09 0.13 -5.73
C SER A 304 -20.03 0.41 -6.80
N HIS A 305 -18.76 0.13 -6.53
CA HIS A 305 -17.68 0.35 -7.49
C HIS A 305 -17.73 -0.59 -8.70
N VAL A 306 -18.23 -1.83 -8.55
CA VAL A 306 -18.36 -2.80 -9.65
C VAL A 306 -19.46 -2.35 -10.62
N GLU A 307 -20.60 -1.91 -10.08
CA GLU A 307 -21.75 -1.47 -10.87
C GLU A 307 -21.49 -0.15 -11.60
N GLU A 308 -20.97 0.87 -10.90
CA GLU A 308 -20.63 2.17 -11.48
C GLU A 308 -19.74 2.03 -12.73
N ARG A 309 -18.89 1.00 -12.77
CA ARG A 309 -17.91 0.78 -13.84
C ARG A 309 -18.37 -0.20 -14.91
N LYS A 310 -19.48 -0.91 -14.74
CA LYS A 310 -19.86 -2.07 -15.58
C LYS A 310 -18.67 -3.03 -15.77
N SER A 311 -17.98 -3.29 -14.66
CA SER A 311 -16.72 -4.01 -14.59
C SER A 311 -16.84 -5.42 -15.17
N ARG A 312 -15.72 -6.00 -15.61
CA ARG A 312 -15.68 -7.41 -16.02
C ARG A 312 -16.09 -8.33 -14.86
N VAL A 313 -15.78 -7.95 -13.61
CA VAL A 313 -16.29 -8.62 -12.40
C VAL A 313 -17.81 -8.78 -12.46
N LEU A 314 -18.55 -7.72 -12.82
CA LEU A 314 -20.01 -7.78 -12.92
C LEU A 314 -20.47 -8.78 -13.96
N ARG A 315 -19.83 -8.81 -15.13
CA ARG A 315 -20.20 -9.72 -16.23
C ARG A 315 -19.93 -11.17 -15.87
N GLU A 316 -18.76 -11.44 -15.26
CA GLU A 316 -18.42 -12.79 -14.78
C GLU A 316 -19.37 -13.21 -13.65
N PHE A 317 -19.78 -12.28 -12.78
CA PHE A 317 -20.75 -12.50 -11.72
C PHE A 317 -22.16 -12.84 -12.24
N GLU A 318 -22.66 -12.06 -13.19
CA GLU A 318 -23.96 -12.29 -13.85
C GLU A 318 -23.98 -13.65 -14.55
N ALA A 319 -22.93 -13.94 -15.32
CA ALA A 319 -22.76 -15.20 -16.04
C ALA A 319 -22.59 -16.41 -15.11
N ALA A 320 -22.09 -16.20 -13.89
CA ALA A 320 -21.80 -17.29 -12.95
C ALA A 320 -23.07 -17.96 -12.38
N GLY A 321 -24.29 -17.47 -12.61
CA GLY A 321 -25.52 -18.24 -12.32
C GLY A 321 -25.83 -18.52 -10.84
N ASP A 322 -25.04 -19.39 -10.18
CA ASP A 322 -25.38 -20.12 -8.96
C ASP A 322 -24.30 -20.09 -7.86
N PHE A 323 -23.14 -19.45 -8.10
CA PHE A 323 -21.99 -19.47 -7.16
C PHE A 323 -22.19 -18.70 -5.86
N ILE A 324 -23.09 -17.72 -5.89
CA ILE A 324 -23.41 -16.91 -4.73
C ILE A 324 -24.88 -17.18 -4.44
N GLN A 325 -25.13 -17.92 -3.35
CA GLN A 325 -26.46 -18.41 -2.95
C GLN A 325 -27.50 -17.29 -2.82
N ASP A 326 -27.06 -16.04 -2.67
CA ASP A 326 -27.94 -14.89 -2.56
C ASP A 326 -27.60 -13.79 -3.58
N LYS A 327 -27.66 -14.10 -4.88
CA LYS A 327 -27.59 -13.07 -5.95
C LYS A 327 -28.52 -11.87 -5.71
N SER A 328 -29.61 -12.07 -4.95
CA SER A 328 -30.57 -11.03 -4.59
C SER A 328 -30.02 -10.01 -3.58
N ARG A 329 -29.04 -10.39 -2.75
CA ARG A 329 -28.27 -9.49 -1.87
C ARG A 329 -27.24 -8.65 -2.61
N PHE A 330 -26.70 -9.15 -3.71
CA PHE A 330 -25.67 -8.48 -4.51
C PHE A 330 -26.24 -7.69 -5.70
N SER A 331 -27.57 -7.51 -5.74
CA SER A 331 -28.26 -6.63 -6.69
C SER A 331 -28.57 -5.30 -5.97
N ILE A 332 -27.92 -4.20 -6.35
CA ILE A 332 -28.07 -2.90 -5.67
C ILE A 332 -29.50 -2.35 -5.68
N GLY A 333 -30.36 -2.78 -6.61
CA GLY A 333 -31.77 -2.36 -6.68
C GLY A 333 -32.57 -2.57 -5.38
N LYS A 334 -32.19 -3.56 -4.56
CA LYS A 334 -32.74 -3.75 -3.21
C LYS A 334 -31.99 -3.01 -2.10
N PHE A 335 -30.67 -2.82 -2.25
CA PHE A 335 -29.83 -2.21 -1.21
C PHE A 335 -30.01 -0.69 -1.13
N LEU A 336 -30.31 -0.03 -2.25
CA LEU A 336 -30.64 1.41 -2.31
C LEU A 336 -32.15 1.70 -2.24
N GLY A 337 -33.00 0.68 -2.08
CA GLY A 337 -34.46 0.86 -2.02
C GLY A 337 -35.05 1.50 -3.27
N TRP A 338 -34.44 1.28 -4.44
CA TRP A 338 -34.84 1.94 -5.70
C TRP A 338 -35.80 1.15 -6.57
N ASP A 339 -36.15 -0.09 -6.22
CA ASP A 339 -37.22 -0.82 -6.91
C ASP A 339 -38.32 -1.29 -5.98
N GLN A 340 -39.29 -0.38 -5.78
CA GLN A 340 -40.75 -0.62 -5.77
C GLN A 340 -41.43 0.74 -5.58
N ASN A 341 -41.67 1.51 -6.66
CA ASN A 341 -42.78 2.48 -6.81
C ASN A 341 -42.70 3.46 -8.02
N SER A 342 -42.05 3.11 -9.14
CA SER A 342 -42.05 4.00 -10.33
C SER A 342 -42.74 3.45 -11.58
N GLU A 343 -43.28 2.23 -11.55
CA GLU A 343 -44.18 1.74 -12.60
C GLU A 343 -45.61 1.72 -12.09
N GLY A 344 -46.31 2.86 -12.19
CA GLY A 344 -47.73 2.90 -11.84
C GLY A 344 -48.38 4.27 -11.66
N VAL A 345 -47.92 5.34 -12.31
CA VAL A 345 -48.72 6.59 -12.41
C VAL A 345 -48.42 7.32 -13.72
N TYR A 346 -48.81 6.73 -14.84
CA TYR A 346 -49.10 7.48 -16.08
C TYR A 346 -50.26 6.79 -16.82
N GLU A 347 -51.37 6.57 -16.12
CA GLU A 347 -52.69 6.51 -16.74
C GLU A 347 -53.61 7.43 -15.94
N GLU A 348 -54.35 8.27 -16.67
CA GLU A 348 -55.38 9.23 -16.23
C GLU A 348 -54.92 10.60 -15.71
N ALA A 349 -54.71 11.53 -16.64
CA ALA A 349 -55.39 12.84 -16.69
C ALA A 349 -55.25 13.49 -18.07
#